data_AF-A0A1V4WUR1-F1
#
_entry.id   AF-A0A1V4WUR1-F1
#
_cell.length_a   1.000
_cell.length_b   1.000
_cell.length_c   1.000
_cell.angle_alpha   90.00
_cell.angle_beta   90.00
_cell.angle_gamma   90.00
#
_symmetry.space_group_name_H-M   'P 1'
#
loop_
_entity.id
_entity.type
_entity.pdbx_description
1 polymer ?
#
loop_
_entity_poly.entity_id
_entity_poly.type
_entity_poly.pdbx_seq_one_letter_code
_entity_poly.pdbx_strand_id
1 'polypeptide(L)'
;MRTRLPNTVHDWERMLKRVYEKQGPSGFAKYQYSISGILQSKKDGISIGTILEYCGDIANPKDVLIEAISGIMLNKDMETTVRVAAATALRSLIPRMRNYPGLKAASIILAMREVVESTGERALQEAFTDTIEVADRRIQECPKAYAIRT
;
A
#
# COMPACT_ATOMS: atom_id res chain seq x y z
N MET A 1 29.90 8.61 -8.62
CA MET A 1 29.80 7.21 -8.14
C MET A 1 28.51 6.61 -8.69
N ARG A 2 28.57 5.73 -9.69
CA ARG A 2 27.38 5.04 -10.23
C ARG A 2 27.00 3.95 -9.24
N THR A 3 25.92 4.14 -8.49
CA THR A 3 25.28 3.07 -7.72
C THR A 3 24.88 1.97 -8.69
N ARG A 4 25.52 0.79 -8.59
CA ARG A 4 25.02 -0.41 -9.27
C ARG A 4 23.60 -0.64 -8.79
N LEU A 5 22.66 -0.78 -9.73
CA LEU A 5 21.30 -1.17 -9.39
C LEU A 5 21.36 -2.54 -8.69
N PRO A 6 20.70 -2.72 -7.54
CA PRO A 6 20.73 -3.98 -6.81
C PRO A 6 20.22 -5.15 -7.68
N ASN A 7 20.90 -6.30 -7.59
CA ASN A 7 20.63 -7.48 -8.44
C ASN A 7 19.57 -8.42 -7.83
N THR A 8 19.17 -8.21 -6.58
CA THR A 8 18.21 -9.06 -5.84
C THR A 8 17.22 -8.22 -5.02
N VAL A 9 16.05 -8.79 -4.71
CA VAL A 9 15.05 -8.15 -3.82
C VAL A 9 15.64 -7.82 -2.45
N HIS A 10 16.48 -8.70 -1.91
CA HIS A 10 17.18 -8.51 -0.63
C HIS A 10 18.14 -7.31 -0.64
N ASP A 11 18.90 -7.14 -1.73
CA ASP A 11 19.80 -6.00 -1.86
C ASP A 11 19.03 -4.68 -2.02
N TRP A 12 17.88 -4.73 -2.69
CA TRP A 12 16.95 -3.61 -2.79
C TRP A 12 16.35 -3.25 -1.43
N GLU A 13 15.89 -4.22 -0.64
CA GLU A 13 15.39 -4.00 0.72
C GLU A 13 16.45 -3.33 1.59
N ARG A 14 17.68 -3.87 1.61
CA ARG A 14 18.81 -3.29 2.36
C ARG A 14 19.15 -1.88 1.89
N MET A 15 19.02 -1.60 0.60
CA MET A 15 19.22 -0.25 0.07
C MET A 15 18.10 0.70 0.52
N LEU A 16 16.84 0.27 0.38
CA LEU A 16 15.65 1.06 0.73
C LEU A 16 15.60 1.37 2.23
N LYS A 17 15.92 0.40 3.09
CA LYS A 17 16.06 0.60 4.53
C LYS A 17 17.11 1.66 4.85
N ARG A 18 18.30 1.56 4.26
CA ARG A 18 19.37 2.58 4.44
C ARG A 18 18.96 3.96 3.93
N VAL A 19 18.19 4.04 2.85
CA VAL A 19 17.65 5.31 2.35
C VAL A 19 16.67 5.89 3.37
N TYR A 20 15.74 5.08 3.88
CA TYR A 20 14.77 5.52 4.88
C TYR A 20 15.47 5.98 6.16
N GLU A 21 16.42 5.22 6.69
CA GLU A 21 17.16 5.58 7.91
C GLU A 21 17.97 6.89 7.77
N LYS A 22 18.55 7.16 6.58
CA LYS A 22 19.41 8.33 6.38
C LYS A 22 18.68 9.57 5.88
N GLN A 23 17.63 9.39 5.10
CA GLN A 23 16.94 10.48 4.37
C GLN A 23 15.47 10.61 4.78
N GLY A 24 15.00 9.74 5.66
CA GLY A 24 13.62 9.68 6.12
C GLY A 24 12.62 9.33 5.02
N PRO A 25 11.33 9.54 5.31
CA PRO A 25 10.24 9.28 4.37
C PRO A 25 10.37 10.03 3.05
N SER A 26 10.96 11.23 3.06
CA SER A 26 11.15 12.06 1.86
C SER A 26 12.15 11.46 0.85
N GLY A 27 13.23 10.85 1.34
CA GLY A 27 14.19 10.13 0.51
C GLY A 27 13.62 8.82 0.00
N PHE A 28 12.92 8.09 0.87
CA PHE A 28 12.26 6.83 0.54
C PHE A 28 11.19 7.01 -0.55
N ALA A 29 10.37 8.07 -0.47
CA ALA A 29 9.31 8.39 -1.42
C ALA A 29 9.81 8.64 -2.86
N LYS A 30 11.12 8.84 -3.10
CA LYS A 30 11.68 8.95 -4.45
C LYS A 30 11.69 7.62 -5.20
N TYR A 31 11.61 6.50 -4.49
CA TYR A 31 11.74 5.15 -5.03
C TYR A 31 10.41 4.43 -5.26
N GLN A 32 9.27 5.14 -5.20
CA GLN A 32 7.94 4.52 -5.27
C GLN A 32 7.74 3.55 -6.45
N TYR A 33 8.28 3.84 -7.64
CA TYR A 33 8.22 2.91 -8.78
C TYR A 33 9.02 1.63 -8.53
N SER A 34 10.25 1.75 -8.02
CA SER A 34 11.09 0.60 -7.69
C SER A 34 10.47 -0.23 -6.56
N ILE A 35 9.95 0.44 -5.52
CA ILE A 35 9.22 -0.20 -4.41
C ILE A 35 8.03 -0.98 -4.97
N SER A 36 7.23 -0.39 -5.86
CA SER A 36 6.08 -1.06 -6.48
C SER A 36 6.49 -2.33 -7.23
N GLY A 37 7.58 -2.27 -8.01
CA GLY A 37 8.12 -3.44 -8.70
C GLY A 37 8.61 -4.53 -7.76
N ILE A 38 9.23 -4.16 -6.63
CA ILE A 38 9.67 -5.11 -5.60
C ILE A 38 8.46 -5.80 -4.95
N LEU A 39 7.45 -5.03 -4.53
CA LEU A 39 6.22 -5.52 -3.93
C LEU A 39 5.50 -6.52 -4.86
N GLN A 40 5.53 -6.28 -6.17
CA GLN A 40 4.94 -7.18 -7.18
C GLN A 40 5.78 -8.43 -7.46
N SER A 41 7.10 -8.38 -7.25
CA SER A 41 8.03 -9.47 -7.58
C SER A 41 8.04 -10.66 -6.60
N LYS A 42 7.28 -10.56 -5.49
CA LYS A 42 6.88 -11.63 -4.54
C LYS A 42 7.91 -12.73 -4.29
N LYS A 43 8.72 -12.64 -3.23
CA LYS A 43 9.56 -13.78 -2.79
C LYS A 43 9.69 -14.01 -1.28
N ASP A 44 9.42 -13.03 -0.42
CA ASP A 44 9.55 -13.19 1.04
C ASP A 44 8.55 -12.28 1.77
N GLY A 45 7.67 -12.87 2.58
CA GLY A 45 6.65 -12.16 3.34
C GLY A 45 7.24 -11.20 4.37
N ILE A 46 8.36 -11.55 4.99
CA ILE A 46 9.02 -10.73 6.04
C ILE A 46 9.56 -9.44 5.41
N SER A 47 10.33 -9.56 4.32
CA SER A 47 10.85 -8.41 3.57
C SER A 47 9.75 -7.49 3.06
N ILE A 48 8.63 -8.07 2.59
CA ILE A 48 7.47 -7.30 2.13
C ILE A 48 6.86 -6.53 3.30
N GLY A 49 6.67 -7.17 4.47
CA GLY A 49 6.14 -6.53 5.67
C GLY A 49 6.93 -5.27 6.07
N THR A 50 8.26 -5.38 6.15
CA THR A 50 9.12 -4.23 6.50
C THR A 50 9.06 -3.10 5.46
N ILE A 51 8.99 -3.42 4.17
CA ILE A 51 8.84 -2.38 3.13
C ILE A 51 7.49 -1.67 3.26
N LEU A 52 6.42 -2.41 3.57
CA LEU A 52 5.07 -1.86 3.75
C LEU A 52 4.99 -0.89 4.94
N GLU A 53 5.67 -1.18 6.04
CA GLU A 53 5.79 -0.27 7.18
C GLU A 53 6.35 1.09 6.76
N TYR A 54 7.47 1.10 6.02
CA TYR A 54 8.07 2.35 5.52
C TYR A 54 7.21 3.08 4.49
N CYS A 55 6.41 2.34 3.71
CA CYS A 55 5.47 2.95 2.78
C CYS A 55 4.43 3.80 3.50
N GLY A 56 4.03 3.42 4.71
CA GLY A 56 3.02 4.13 5.52
C GLY A 56 3.35 5.58 5.82
N ASP A 57 4.62 6.01 5.70
CA ASP A 57 5.08 7.38 5.99
C ASP A 57 5.18 8.28 4.76
N ILE A 58 4.87 7.78 3.57
CA ILE A 58 4.97 8.57 2.35
C ILE A 58 3.90 9.67 2.35
N ALA A 59 4.34 10.92 2.18
CA ALA A 59 3.47 12.10 2.21
C ALA A 59 2.68 12.33 0.91
N ASN A 60 3.15 11.79 -0.22
CA ASN A 60 2.54 11.96 -1.54
C ASN A 60 2.62 10.62 -2.30
N PRO A 61 1.75 9.66 -1.94
CA PRO A 61 1.73 8.36 -2.60
C PRO A 61 1.27 8.49 -4.05
N LYS A 62 1.96 7.78 -4.94
CA LYS A 62 1.62 7.64 -6.35
C LYS A 62 0.70 6.44 -6.55
N ASP A 63 -0.14 6.50 -7.58
CA ASP A 63 -1.09 5.44 -7.92
C ASP A 63 -0.43 4.06 -8.05
N VAL A 64 0.76 4.00 -8.67
CA VAL A 64 1.52 2.73 -8.82
C VAL A 64 1.84 2.05 -7.49
N LEU A 65 2.12 2.83 -6.45
CA LEU A 65 2.40 2.30 -5.12
C LEU A 65 1.12 1.78 -4.48
N ILE A 66 0.02 2.54 -4.60
CA ILE A 66 -1.29 2.16 -4.08
C ILE A 66 -1.79 0.87 -4.74
N GLU A 67 -1.60 0.73 -6.05
CA GLU A 67 -1.94 -0.48 -6.80
C GLU A 67 -1.11 -1.68 -6.33
N ALA A 68 0.19 -1.51 -6.13
CA ALA A 68 1.06 -2.58 -5.62
C ALA A 68 0.66 -3.03 -4.21
N ILE A 69 0.40 -2.09 -3.30
CA ILE A 69 -0.01 -2.41 -1.92
C ILE A 69 -1.41 -3.04 -1.90
N SER A 70 -2.35 -2.53 -2.68
CA SER A 70 -3.71 -3.10 -2.80
C SER A 70 -3.66 -4.53 -3.35
N GLY A 71 -2.78 -4.78 -4.32
CA GLY A 71 -2.56 -6.13 -4.86
C GLY A 71 -2.02 -7.12 -3.82
N ILE A 72 -1.17 -6.67 -2.89
CA ILE A 72 -0.71 -7.52 -1.76
C ILE A 72 -1.85 -7.76 -0.79
N MET A 73 -2.54 -6.69 -0.36
CA MET A 73 -3.65 -6.75 0.59
C MET A 73 -4.73 -7.75 0.16
N LEU A 74 -5.13 -7.69 -1.11
CA LEU A 74 -6.21 -8.52 -1.69
C LEU A 74 -5.74 -9.90 -2.16
N ASN A 75 -4.44 -10.20 -2.13
CA ASN A 75 -3.94 -11.50 -2.56
C ASN A 75 -4.18 -12.57 -1.49
N LYS A 76 -5.11 -13.50 -1.74
CA LYS A 76 -5.40 -14.63 -0.84
C LYS A 76 -4.22 -15.59 -0.63
N ASP A 77 -3.25 -15.61 -1.55
CA ASP A 77 -2.05 -16.45 -1.44
C ASP A 77 -0.95 -15.80 -0.59
N MET A 78 -1.16 -14.57 -0.08
CA MET A 78 -0.25 -13.93 0.88
C MET A 78 -0.61 -14.32 2.31
N GLU A 79 0.42 -14.42 3.14
CA GLU A 79 0.27 -14.54 4.59
C GLU A 79 -0.61 -13.41 5.14
N THR A 80 -1.51 -13.75 6.06
CA THR A 80 -2.43 -12.79 6.69
C THR A 80 -1.69 -11.60 7.29
N THR A 81 -0.56 -11.84 7.96
CA THR A 81 0.29 -10.80 8.55
C THR A 81 0.73 -9.77 7.52
N VAL A 82 1.12 -10.22 6.33
CA VAL A 82 1.53 -9.35 5.21
C VAL A 82 0.33 -8.60 4.63
N ARG A 83 -0.83 -9.25 4.52
CA ARG A 83 -2.08 -8.61 4.07
C ARG A 83 -2.54 -7.52 5.05
N VAL A 84 -2.42 -7.76 6.35
CA VAL A 84 -2.70 -6.80 7.43
C VAL A 84 -1.71 -5.63 7.38
N ALA A 85 -0.42 -5.88 7.16
CA ALA A 85 0.57 -4.82 6.99
C ALA A 85 0.26 -3.95 5.76
N ALA A 86 -0.21 -4.56 4.66
CA ALA A 86 -0.59 -3.84 3.45
C ALA A 86 -1.85 -2.98 3.67
N ALA A 87 -2.86 -3.51 4.34
CA ALA A 87 -4.05 -2.75 4.75
C ALA A 87 -3.68 -1.56 5.64
N THR A 88 -2.83 -1.79 6.65
CA THR A 88 -2.34 -0.75 7.56
C THR A 88 -1.57 0.35 6.82
N ALA A 89 -0.71 -0.02 5.87
CA ALA A 89 0.00 0.94 5.02
C ALA A 89 -0.98 1.77 4.18
N LEU A 90 -1.98 1.14 3.54
CA LEU A 90 -3.01 1.85 2.77
C LEU A 90 -3.81 2.81 3.65
N ARG A 91 -4.23 2.39 4.85
CA ARG A 91 -4.95 3.24 5.81
C ARG A 91 -4.20 4.55 6.08
N SER A 92 -2.88 4.48 6.24
CA SER A 92 -2.03 5.67 6.44
C SER A 92 -1.85 6.53 5.18
N LEU A 93 -1.90 5.92 4.00
CA LEU A 93 -1.65 6.59 2.72
C LEU A 93 -2.88 7.26 2.11
N ILE A 94 -4.07 6.68 2.28
CA ILE A 94 -5.33 7.16 1.68
C ILE A 94 -5.59 8.66 1.98
N PRO A 95 -5.46 9.17 3.22
CA PRO A 95 -5.68 10.59 3.51
C PRO A 95 -4.72 11.52 2.77
N ARG A 96 -3.55 11.01 2.37
CA ARG A 96 -2.45 11.77 1.74
C ARG A 96 -2.51 11.74 0.22
N MET A 97 -3.43 10.97 -0.36
CA MET A 97 -3.63 10.93 -1.81
C MET A 97 -4.23 12.25 -2.30
N ARG A 98 -3.53 12.89 -3.25
CA ARG A 98 -4.03 14.12 -3.90
C ARG A 98 -5.24 13.85 -4.80
N ASN A 99 -5.22 12.73 -5.51
CA ASN A 99 -6.27 12.31 -6.42
C ASN A 99 -6.66 10.87 -6.06
N TYR A 100 -7.58 10.69 -5.10
CA TYR A 100 -8.10 9.34 -4.85
C TYR A 100 -9.02 9.00 -6.04
N PRO A 101 -8.64 8.04 -6.93
CA PRO A 101 -9.34 7.85 -8.19
C PRO A 101 -10.68 7.20 -7.89
N GLY A 102 -11.78 7.94 -8.08
CA GLY A 102 -13.06 7.56 -7.47
C GLY A 102 -13.56 6.15 -7.83
N LEU A 103 -13.37 5.71 -9.09
CA LEU A 103 -13.72 4.36 -9.51
C LEU A 103 -12.80 3.28 -8.93
N LYS A 104 -11.47 3.50 -8.91
CA LYS A 104 -10.51 2.53 -8.37
C LYS A 104 -10.62 2.40 -6.86
N ALA A 105 -10.83 3.52 -6.17
CA ALA A 105 -11.14 3.59 -4.75
C ALA A 105 -12.35 2.73 -4.39
N ALA A 106 -13.46 2.92 -5.11
CA ALA A 106 -14.69 2.16 -4.91
C ALA A 106 -14.46 0.65 -5.11
N SER A 107 -13.74 0.25 -6.17
CA SER A 107 -13.42 -1.17 -6.41
C SER A 107 -12.57 -1.79 -5.29
N ILE A 108 -11.58 -1.06 -4.76
CA ILE A 108 -10.74 -1.55 -3.65
C ILE A 108 -11.57 -1.71 -2.37
N ILE A 109 -12.49 -0.77 -2.09
CA ILE A 109 -13.39 -0.83 -0.92
C ILE A 109 -14.33 -2.03 -1.03
N LEU A 110 -14.93 -2.26 -2.20
CA LEU A 110 -15.79 -3.43 -2.42
C LEU A 110 -15.02 -4.73 -2.20
N ALA A 111 -13.82 -4.85 -2.76
CA ALA A 111 -12.96 -6.02 -2.55
C ALA A 111 -12.58 -6.21 -1.07
N MET A 112 -12.35 -5.13 -0.31
CA MET A 112 -12.11 -5.23 1.13
C MET A 112 -13.35 -5.73 1.89
N ARG A 113 -14.55 -5.26 1.51
CA ARG A 113 -15.82 -5.69 2.13
C ARG A 113 -16.08 -7.18 1.89
N GLU A 114 -15.85 -7.66 0.68
CA GLU A 114 -15.94 -9.10 0.36
C GLU A 114 -15.02 -9.94 1.25
N VAL A 115 -13.78 -9.48 1.48
CA VAL A 115 -12.84 -10.16 2.38
C VAL A 115 -13.33 -10.13 3.82
N VAL A 116 -13.85 -8.99 4.30
CA VAL A 116 -14.40 -8.87 5.66
C VAL A 116 -15.55 -9.87 5.89
N GLU A 117 -16.41 -10.05 4.90
CA GLU A 117 -17.54 -10.98 4.96
C GLU A 117 -17.08 -12.45 4.94
N SER A 118 -15.93 -12.76 4.33
CA SER A 118 -15.49 -14.15 4.10
C SER A 118 -14.33 -14.62 4.99
N THR A 119 -13.53 -13.73 5.56
CA THR A 119 -12.16 -14.08 5.99
C THR A 119 -12.08 -14.98 7.23
N GLY A 120 -13.07 -15.00 8.12
CA GLY A 120 -13.00 -15.75 9.41
C GLY A 120 -11.86 -15.34 10.36
N GLU A 121 -10.86 -14.61 9.87
CA GLU A 121 -9.68 -14.16 10.59
C GLU A 121 -9.91 -12.75 11.15
N ARG A 122 -10.03 -12.68 12.47
CA ARG A 122 -10.31 -11.43 13.19
C ARG A 122 -9.33 -10.31 12.87
N ALA A 123 -8.04 -10.60 12.80
CA ALA A 123 -7.01 -9.60 12.52
C ALA A 123 -7.17 -8.97 11.12
N LEU A 124 -7.54 -9.79 10.12
CA LEU A 124 -7.78 -9.28 8.77
C LEU A 124 -9.09 -8.49 8.70
N GLN A 125 -10.12 -8.97 9.40
CA GLN A 125 -11.41 -8.29 9.52
C GLN A 125 -11.25 -6.90 10.12
N GLU A 126 -10.53 -6.76 11.23
CA GLU A 126 -10.26 -5.48 11.90
C GLU A 126 -9.46 -4.55 10.98
N ALA A 127 -8.34 -5.03 10.41
CA ALA A 127 -7.49 -4.22 9.55
C ALA A 127 -8.22 -3.69 8.30
N PHE A 128 -9.07 -4.51 7.69
CA PHE A 128 -9.83 -4.14 6.51
C PHE A 128 -10.98 -3.18 6.86
N THR A 129 -11.68 -3.41 7.96
CA THR A 129 -12.75 -2.52 8.44
C THR A 129 -12.20 -1.11 8.68
N ASP A 130 -11.11 -0.99 9.43
CA ASP A 130 -10.45 0.29 9.69
C ASP A 130 -10.00 1.00 8.41
N THR A 131 -9.51 0.23 7.44
CA THR A 131 -9.05 0.78 6.14
C THR A 131 -10.22 1.26 5.30
N ILE A 132 -11.34 0.53 5.30
CA ILE A 132 -12.59 0.94 4.66
C ILE A 132 -13.12 2.24 5.25
N GLU A 133 -13.14 2.38 6.58
CA GLU A 133 -13.64 3.61 7.23
C GLU A 133 -12.84 4.86 6.82
N VAL A 134 -11.51 4.74 6.75
CA VAL A 134 -10.65 5.84 6.30
C VAL A 134 -10.88 6.15 4.82
N ALA A 135 -11.08 5.12 3.99
CA ALA A 135 -11.38 5.28 2.57
C ALA A 135 -12.74 5.97 2.36
N ASP A 136 -13.79 5.52 3.05
CA ASP A 136 -15.14 6.09 2.98
C ASP A 136 -15.14 7.56 3.42
N ARG A 137 -14.43 7.89 4.52
CA ARG A 137 -14.27 9.29 4.95
C ARG A 137 -13.59 10.14 3.86
N ARG A 138 -12.51 9.62 3.26
CA ARG A 138 -11.77 10.34 2.21
C ARG A 138 -12.61 10.56 0.95
N ILE A 139 -13.48 9.61 0.61
CA ILE A 139 -14.46 9.73 -0.49
C ILE A 139 -15.41 10.91 -0.21
N GLN A 140 -15.98 10.96 0.99
CA GLN A 140 -16.93 12.00 1.41
C GLN A 140 -16.31 13.40 1.41
N GLU A 141 -15.04 13.54 1.81
CA GLU A 141 -14.31 14.82 1.80
C GLU A 141 -13.97 15.33 0.39
N CYS A 142 -14.01 14.47 -0.63
CA CYS A 142 -13.61 14.80 -2.01
C CYS A 142 -14.69 14.44 -3.05
N PRO A 143 -15.93 14.97 -2.97
CA PRO A 143 -17.06 14.53 -3.79
C PRO A 143 -16.87 14.76 -5.30
N LYS A 144 -16.05 15.74 -5.70
CA LYS A 144 -15.73 16.02 -7.12
C LYS A 144 -14.96 14.89 -7.81
N ALA A 145 -14.31 14.00 -7.08
CA ALA A 145 -13.59 12.85 -7.63
C ALA A 145 -14.51 11.64 -7.94
N TYR A 146 -15.77 11.68 -7.47
CA TYR A 146 -16.76 10.58 -7.59
C TYR A 146 -17.97 10.92 -8.46
N ALA A 147 -18.01 12.14 -9.02
CA ALA A 147 -18.93 12.44 -10.10
C ALA A 147 -18.50 11.63 -11.33
N ILE A 148 -19.05 10.42 -11.47
CA ILE A 148 -19.07 9.71 -12.74
C ILE A 148 -19.74 10.68 -13.71
N ARG A 149 -18.97 11.25 -14.64
CA ARG A 149 -19.56 11.90 -15.82
C ARG A 149 -20.19 10.77 -16.63
N THR A 150 -21.49 10.57 -16.44
CA THR A 150 -22.36 9.87 -17.40
C THR A 150 -22.34 10.59 -18.73
#